data_AF-A0A1S3RV49-F1
#
_entry.id   AF-A0A1S3RV49-F1
#
_cell.length_a   1.000
_cell.length_b   1.000
_cell.length_c   1.000
_cell.angle_alpha   90.00
_cell.angle_beta   90.00
_cell.angle_gamma   90.00
#
_symmetry.space_group_name_H-M   'P 1'
#
loop_
_entity.id
_entity.type
_entity.pdbx_description
1 polymer ?
#
loop_
_entity_poly.entity_id
_entity_poly.type
_entity_poly.pdbx_seq_one_letter_code
_entity_poly.pdbx_strand_id
1 'polypeptide(L)'
;MLDCVRSDGKSVDLKFCKELSLERKWQMNISCVVECPVNCQLSDWSAWSECSHTCGLDGRMWRNRVVVQGSQGDGRPCPSQLEQWKPCPVRPCYRWQYSPWSECRVEEVVCGAGLRYRNLSCFVSDGSGEGEGSMVEEELCGGLELAVNRDKLIILKETCVLPCPGECYLMEWSDWSPCLSVCAKGAGVDFGSVQVRSRAVMAQEPENVQLCPDQDWESRPCTDGECFEYKWMSSTWSGSSRVTWCQRSDGLNVTGGCPPINPPGDDNNSCDPPCQMPMSFCTEAGVCMCEEGYTEVISSSGQLDHCTPIPILEIPTAGDKKTDVKTSRAINPTLPATIQPGRTGRTWYLQPFGPDGKLKMWVYGVAAGALVLLMFIVSMIYLACKKPKKPKRQRQMNNRLKPLTLAYDGDADM
;
A
#
# COMPACT_ATOMS: atom_id res chain seq x y z
N MET A 1 65.76 -56.11 -22.43
CA MET A 1 66.63 -56.75 -23.44
C MET A 1 68.06 -56.57 -22.95
N LEU A 2 68.85 -57.64 -22.79
CA LEU A 2 70.24 -57.52 -22.33
C LEU A 2 71.14 -57.33 -23.56
N ASP A 3 72.03 -56.35 -23.51
CA ASP A 3 72.98 -56.06 -24.57
C ASP A 3 74.40 -56.37 -24.09
N CYS A 4 75.21 -57.02 -24.92
CA CYS A 4 76.60 -57.31 -24.57
C CYS A 4 77.41 -56.04 -24.85
N VAL A 5 77.80 -55.32 -23.80
CA VAL A 5 78.49 -54.03 -23.95
C VAL A 5 79.95 -54.19 -23.55
N ARG A 6 80.85 -53.75 -24.41
CA ARG A 6 82.29 -53.76 -24.14
C ARG A 6 82.67 -52.59 -23.22
N SER A 7 83.83 -52.61 -22.59
CA SER A 7 84.27 -51.62 -21.58
C SER A 7 84.29 -50.16 -22.06
N ASP A 8 84.22 -49.92 -23.38
CA ASP A 8 84.06 -48.61 -24.02
C ASP A 8 82.58 -48.16 -24.14
N GLY A 9 81.64 -48.93 -23.60
CA GLY A 9 80.22 -48.61 -23.58
C GLY A 9 79.47 -48.92 -24.89
N LYS A 10 80.13 -49.53 -25.88
CA LYS A 10 79.51 -49.90 -27.15
C LYS A 10 78.95 -51.32 -27.13
N SER A 11 77.73 -51.48 -27.64
CA SER A 11 77.10 -52.78 -27.83
C SER A 11 77.86 -53.58 -28.89
N VAL A 12 78.23 -54.80 -28.54
CA VAL A 12 78.89 -55.78 -29.39
C VAL A 12 78.04 -57.05 -29.45
N ASP A 13 78.36 -57.93 -30.40
CA ASP A 13 77.62 -59.19 -30.55
C ASP A 13 77.66 -60.03 -29.26
N LEU A 14 76.50 -60.54 -28.87
CA LEU A 14 76.28 -61.37 -27.68
C LEU A 14 77.21 -62.61 -27.62
N LYS A 15 77.74 -63.08 -28.76
CA LYS A 15 78.72 -64.18 -28.81
C LYS A 15 79.97 -63.91 -27.97
N PHE A 16 80.44 -62.67 -27.92
CA PHE A 16 81.63 -62.32 -27.13
C PHE A 16 81.38 -62.48 -25.63
N CYS A 17 80.21 -62.06 -25.13
CA CYS A 17 79.83 -62.29 -23.74
C CYS A 17 79.58 -63.78 -23.42
N LYS A 18 79.15 -64.56 -24.41
CA LYS A 18 78.93 -66.01 -24.31
C LYS A 18 80.23 -66.81 -24.20
N GLU A 19 81.23 -66.51 -25.03
CA GLU A 19 82.55 -67.15 -24.96
C GLU A 19 83.27 -66.85 -23.65
N LEU A 20 83.13 -65.63 -23.14
CA LEU A 20 83.69 -65.23 -21.85
C LEU A 20 82.91 -65.75 -20.64
N SER A 21 81.86 -66.56 -20.86
CA SER A 21 80.99 -67.10 -19.81
C SER A 21 80.40 -66.03 -18.88
N LEU A 22 80.17 -64.82 -19.40
CA LEU A 22 79.57 -63.69 -18.66
C LEU A 22 78.03 -63.76 -18.65
N GLU A 23 77.47 -64.89 -19.09
CA GLU A 23 76.04 -65.17 -19.12
C GLU A 23 75.48 -65.34 -17.69
N ARG A 24 75.20 -64.24 -17.00
CA ARG A 24 74.32 -64.29 -15.83
C ARG A 24 72.91 -64.65 -16.32
N LYS A 25 72.37 -65.77 -15.85
CA LYS A 25 70.97 -66.17 -16.07
C LYS A 25 70.06 -65.25 -15.26
N TRP A 26 69.76 -64.08 -15.81
CA TRP A 26 68.76 -63.18 -15.23
C TRP A 26 67.38 -63.69 -15.59
N GLN A 27 66.48 -63.84 -14.60
CA GLN A 27 65.08 -64.11 -14.88
C GLN A 27 64.45 -62.86 -15.49
N MET A 28 64.33 -62.85 -16.81
CA MET A 28 63.77 -61.76 -17.60
C MET A 28 62.23 -61.85 -17.73
N ASN A 29 61.64 -62.89 -17.13
CA ASN A 29 60.22 -63.13 -17.09
C ASN A 29 59.68 -62.75 -15.72
N ILE A 30 58.97 -61.63 -15.67
CA ILE A 30 58.10 -61.32 -14.54
C ILE A 30 56.67 -61.69 -14.93
N SER A 31 55.96 -62.40 -14.07
CA SER A 31 54.55 -62.70 -14.29
C SER A 31 53.74 -61.42 -14.15
N CYS A 32 53.12 -60.95 -15.23
CA CYS A 32 52.11 -59.90 -15.17
C CYS A 32 50.73 -60.56 -15.16
N VAL A 33 49.90 -60.18 -14.18
CA VAL A 33 48.48 -60.54 -14.14
C VAL A 33 47.71 -59.32 -14.63
N VAL A 34 47.09 -59.44 -15.80
CA VAL A 34 46.16 -58.44 -16.32
C VAL A 34 44.77 -58.92 -15.95
N GLU A 35 44.11 -58.23 -15.02
CA GLU A 35 42.72 -58.51 -14.66
C GLU A 35 41.82 -58.22 -15.87
N CYS A 36 40.94 -59.16 -16.22
CA CYS A 36 39.99 -58.95 -17.30
C CYS A 36 38.96 -57.88 -16.85
N PRO A 37 38.66 -56.88 -17.70
CA PRO A 37 37.65 -55.88 -17.36
C PRO A 37 36.29 -56.53 -17.21
N VAL A 38 35.67 -56.36 -16.04
CA VAL A 38 34.33 -56.87 -15.74
C VAL A 38 33.36 -55.70 -15.75
N ASN A 39 32.39 -55.73 -16.65
CA ASN A 39 31.32 -54.74 -16.68
C ASN A 39 30.37 -54.94 -15.50
N CYS A 40 29.81 -53.85 -15.00
CA CYS A 40 28.75 -53.92 -14.01
C CYS A 40 27.54 -54.71 -14.54
N GLN A 41 27.00 -55.59 -13.71
CA GLN A 41 25.73 -56.28 -13.95
C GLN A 41 24.73 -55.92 -12.86
N LEU A 42 23.52 -55.54 -13.29
CA LEU A 42 22.40 -55.24 -12.41
C LEU A 42 21.42 -56.40 -12.41
N SER A 43 20.66 -56.54 -11.32
CA SER A 43 19.52 -57.44 -11.29
C SER A 43 18.42 -56.96 -12.22
N ASP A 44 17.47 -57.85 -12.51
CA ASP A 44 16.17 -57.43 -12.99
C ASP A 44 15.51 -56.49 -11.98
N TRP A 45 14.59 -55.67 -12.48
CA TRP A 45 13.76 -54.82 -11.63
C TRP A 45 12.85 -55.66 -10.75
N SER A 46 12.68 -55.23 -9.50
CA SER A 46 11.64 -55.74 -8.62
C SER A 46 10.26 -55.53 -9.24
N ALA A 47 9.26 -56.27 -8.73
CA ALA A 47 7.87 -55.90 -8.92
C ALA A 47 7.63 -54.48 -8.39
N TRP A 48 6.63 -53.79 -8.95
CA TRP A 48 6.19 -52.50 -8.45
C TRP A 48 5.60 -52.65 -7.05
N SER A 49 5.90 -51.70 -6.18
CA SER A 49 5.30 -51.57 -4.85
C SER A 49 3.81 -51.30 -4.96
N GLU A 50 3.11 -51.48 -3.84
CA GLU A 50 1.78 -50.92 -3.67
C GLU A 50 1.82 -49.38 -3.80
N CYS A 51 0.66 -48.80 -4.09
CA CYS A 51 0.54 -47.35 -4.19
C CYS A 51 0.68 -46.71 -2.81
N SER A 52 1.42 -45.60 -2.72
CA SER A 52 1.53 -44.80 -1.50
C SER A 52 0.19 -44.22 -1.01
N HIS A 53 -0.75 -43.97 -1.92
CA HIS A 53 -2.09 -43.47 -1.61
C HIS A 53 -3.15 -44.45 -2.13
N THR A 54 -4.25 -44.59 -1.40
CA THR A 54 -5.37 -45.49 -1.78
C THR A 54 -6.29 -44.86 -2.84
N CYS A 55 -6.34 -43.53 -2.89
CA CYS A 55 -7.09 -42.73 -3.84
C CYS A 55 -6.32 -41.45 -4.21
N GLY A 56 -6.79 -40.74 -5.22
CA GLY A 56 -6.27 -39.46 -5.69
C GLY A 56 -5.26 -39.60 -6.82
N LEU A 57 -4.68 -38.45 -7.20
CA LEU A 57 -3.68 -38.34 -8.27
C LEU A 57 -2.25 -38.39 -7.76
N ASP A 58 -2.02 -38.12 -6.48
CA ASP A 58 -0.68 -37.94 -5.91
C ASP A 58 0.03 -39.26 -5.53
N GLY A 59 -0.68 -40.38 -5.70
CA GLY A 59 -0.14 -41.71 -5.48
C GLY A 59 1.06 -42.03 -6.37
N ARG A 60 2.12 -42.57 -5.77
CA ARG A 60 3.32 -43.11 -6.45
C ARG A 60 3.56 -44.55 -6.09
N MET A 61 4.08 -45.31 -7.04
CA MET A 61 4.61 -46.66 -6.84
C MET A 61 6.09 -46.73 -7.25
N TRP A 62 6.83 -47.60 -6.58
CA TRP A 62 8.28 -47.67 -6.65
C TRP A 62 8.73 -49.07 -7.06
N ARG A 63 9.89 -49.17 -7.71
CA ARG A 63 10.60 -50.43 -7.91
C ARG A 63 12.10 -50.20 -7.81
N ASN A 64 12.82 -51.21 -7.34
CA ASN A 64 14.25 -51.14 -7.18
C ASN A 64 14.95 -52.28 -7.92
N ARG A 65 16.25 -52.14 -8.12
CA ARG A 65 17.14 -53.20 -8.58
C ARG A 65 18.47 -53.04 -7.87
N VAL A 66 19.25 -54.12 -7.79
CA VAL A 66 20.53 -54.13 -7.08
C VAL A 66 21.68 -54.39 -8.03
N VAL A 67 22.88 -53.97 -7.63
CA VAL A 67 24.12 -54.33 -8.32
C VAL A 67 24.45 -55.78 -7.98
N VAL A 68 24.35 -56.67 -8.96
CA VAL A 68 24.70 -58.09 -8.80
C VAL A 68 26.21 -58.26 -8.90
N GLN A 69 26.85 -57.50 -9.78
CA GLN A 69 28.29 -57.50 -9.96
C GLN A 69 28.79 -56.07 -10.20
N GLY A 70 29.70 -55.60 -9.35
CA GLY A 70 30.38 -54.31 -9.53
C GLY A 70 31.38 -54.34 -10.68
N SER A 71 31.70 -53.17 -11.24
CA SER A 71 32.73 -53.04 -12.28
C SER A 71 34.13 -53.27 -11.72
N GLN A 72 34.99 -53.97 -12.47
CA GLN A 72 36.40 -54.20 -12.13
C GLN A 72 37.32 -53.79 -13.29
N GLY A 73 38.51 -53.28 -12.96
CA GLY A 73 39.46 -52.74 -13.94
C GLY A 73 38.82 -51.63 -14.79
N ASP A 74 39.02 -51.71 -16.11
CA ASP A 74 38.45 -50.77 -17.09
C ASP A 74 37.00 -51.13 -17.52
N GLY A 75 36.28 -51.91 -16.71
CA GLY A 75 34.88 -52.26 -16.95
C GLY A 75 33.91 -51.07 -16.80
N ARG A 76 32.77 -51.11 -17.48
CA ARG A 76 31.75 -50.03 -17.40
C ARG A 76 31.13 -49.95 -16.01
N PRO A 77 31.07 -48.75 -15.37
CA PRO A 77 30.47 -48.58 -14.05
C PRO A 77 28.95 -48.73 -14.09
N CYS A 78 28.36 -49.10 -12.94
CA CYS A 78 26.92 -49.18 -12.79
C CYS A 78 26.26 -47.78 -12.89
N PRO A 79 25.07 -47.65 -13.49
CA PRO A 79 24.29 -46.42 -13.36
C PRO A 79 23.89 -46.18 -11.90
N SER A 80 23.87 -44.90 -11.48
CA SER A 80 23.46 -44.51 -10.14
C SER A 80 21.96 -44.71 -9.88
N GLN A 81 21.16 -44.78 -10.95
CA GLN A 81 19.72 -45.00 -10.84
C GLN A 81 19.39 -46.48 -10.61
N LEU A 82 19.25 -46.81 -9.33
CA LEU A 82 18.81 -48.12 -8.83
C LEU A 82 17.32 -48.15 -8.46
N GLU A 83 16.64 -47.01 -8.56
CA GLU A 83 15.25 -46.83 -8.19
C GLU A 83 14.45 -46.10 -9.28
N GLN A 84 13.21 -46.53 -9.48
CA GLN A 84 12.27 -45.89 -10.39
C GLN A 84 10.91 -45.74 -9.72
N TRP A 85 10.21 -44.67 -10.10
CA TRP A 85 8.82 -44.44 -9.72
C TRP A 85 7.95 -44.21 -10.93
N LYS A 86 6.65 -44.44 -10.75
CA LYS A 86 5.61 -44.03 -11.69
C LYS A 86 4.33 -43.63 -10.94
N PRO A 87 3.45 -42.81 -11.54
CA PRO A 87 2.18 -42.46 -10.91
C PRO A 87 1.28 -43.70 -10.76
N CYS A 88 0.44 -43.67 -9.74
CA CYS A 88 -0.58 -44.68 -9.54
C CYS A 88 -1.77 -44.53 -10.50
N PRO A 89 -2.57 -45.59 -10.69
CA PRO A 89 -3.86 -45.47 -11.33
C PRO A 89 -4.76 -44.50 -10.57
N VAL A 90 -5.35 -43.55 -11.29
CA VAL A 90 -6.25 -42.54 -10.73
C VAL A 90 -7.49 -43.20 -10.16
N ARG A 91 -7.80 -42.87 -8.90
CA ARG A 91 -9.05 -43.27 -8.24
C ARG A 91 -9.65 -42.07 -7.53
N PRO A 92 -10.96 -41.79 -7.65
CA PRO A 92 -11.58 -40.70 -6.91
C PRO A 92 -11.48 -40.94 -5.40
N CYS A 93 -11.25 -39.88 -4.63
CA CYS A 93 -11.30 -39.92 -3.17
C CYS A 93 -12.71 -39.54 -2.71
N TYR A 94 -13.32 -40.40 -1.90
CA TYR A 94 -14.61 -40.13 -1.26
C TYR A 94 -14.40 -39.80 0.21
N ARG A 95 -15.17 -38.87 0.76
CA ARG A 95 -15.15 -38.53 2.18
C ARG A 95 -16.50 -38.04 2.68
N TRP A 96 -16.78 -38.31 3.95
CA TRP A 96 -17.93 -37.75 4.65
C TRP A 96 -17.64 -36.32 5.12
N GLN A 97 -18.60 -35.43 4.93
CA GLN A 97 -18.57 -34.08 5.50
C GLN A 97 -19.91 -33.75 6.15
N TYR A 98 -19.87 -32.87 7.15
CA TYR A 98 -21.08 -32.34 7.77
C TYR A 98 -21.80 -31.39 6.83
N SER A 99 -23.12 -31.48 6.78
CA SER A 99 -23.96 -30.41 6.25
C SER A 99 -23.92 -29.19 7.18
N PRO A 100 -24.35 -28.01 6.71
CA PRO A 100 -24.68 -26.90 7.59
C PRO A 100 -25.69 -27.34 8.67
N TRP A 101 -25.58 -26.72 9.85
CA TRP A 101 -26.58 -26.89 10.90
C TRP A 101 -27.92 -26.33 10.47
N SER A 102 -29.01 -27.03 10.81
CA SER A 102 -30.36 -26.51 10.68
C SER A 102 -30.59 -25.34 11.63
N GLU A 103 -31.64 -24.58 11.39
CA GLU A 103 -32.18 -23.64 12.37
C GLU A 103 -32.50 -24.36 13.69
N CYS A 104 -32.41 -23.61 14.79
CA CYS A 104 -32.70 -24.10 16.13
C CYS A 104 -34.20 -24.35 16.28
N ARG A 105 -34.59 -25.58 16.62
CA ARG A 105 -36.00 -25.95 16.84
C ARG A 105 -36.27 -26.07 18.33
N VAL A 106 -37.27 -25.35 18.81
CA VAL A 106 -37.76 -25.44 20.20
C VAL A 106 -39.10 -26.19 20.17
N GLU A 107 -39.25 -27.20 21.03
CA GLU A 107 -40.53 -27.90 21.20
C GLU A 107 -41.35 -27.16 22.27
N GLU A 108 -42.62 -26.88 21.95
CA GLU A 108 -43.64 -26.25 22.82
C GLU A 108 -43.51 -24.75 23.15
N VAL A 109 -42.33 -24.12 22.99
CA VAL A 109 -42.12 -22.69 23.28
C VAL A 109 -41.61 -21.95 22.04
N VAL A 110 -41.96 -20.66 21.88
CA VAL A 110 -41.52 -19.82 20.74
C VAL A 110 -40.01 -19.55 20.77
N CYS A 111 -39.37 -19.71 21.93
CA CYS A 111 -37.98 -19.37 22.21
C CYS A 111 -37.47 -20.16 23.44
N GLY A 112 -36.17 -20.20 23.65
CA GLY A 112 -35.51 -20.93 24.75
C GLY A 112 -34.61 -22.06 24.27
N ALA A 113 -34.40 -23.07 25.11
CA ALA A 113 -33.55 -24.21 24.79
C ALA A 113 -34.20 -25.10 23.71
N GLY A 114 -33.45 -25.34 22.63
CA GLY A 114 -33.88 -26.13 21.49
C GLY A 114 -32.79 -27.09 21.02
N LEU A 115 -33.09 -27.76 19.92
CA LEU A 115 -32.19 -28.69 19.24
C LEU A 115 -31.99 -28.25 17.80
N ARG A 116 -30.74 -28.30 17.34
CA ARG A 116 -30.38 -28.18 15.93
C ARG A 116 -29.84 -29.51 15.41
N TYR A 117 -30.09 -29.76 14.13
CA TYR A 117 -29.76 -31.01 13.47
C TYR A 117 -28.89 -30.74 12.24
N ARG A 118 -28.03 -31.67 11.90
CA ARG A 118 -27.30 -31.68 10.63
C ARG A 118 -27.18 -33.12 10.15
N ASN A 119 -26.94 -33.27 8.86
CA ASN A 119 -26.73 -34.57 8.23
C ASN A 119 -25.28 -34.71 7.76
N LEU A 120 -24.95 -35.90 7.28
CA LEU A 120 -23.72 -36.18 6.57
C LEU A 120 -23.99 -36.17 5.07
N SER A 121 -23.07 -35.59 4.32
CA SER A 121 -23.07 -35.61 2.87
C SER A 121 -21.79 -36.25 2.37
N CYS A 122 -21.88 -37.06 1.32
CA CYS A 122 -20.73 -37.66 0.66
C CYS A 122 -20.13 -36.66 -0.33
N PHE A 123 -18.81 -36.53 -0.32
CA PHE A 123 -18.08 -35.66 -1.24
C PHE A 123 -16.98 -36.42 -1.95
N VAL A 124 -16.77 -36.09 -3.23
CA VAL A 124 -15.67 -36.58 -4.05
C VAL A 124 -14.61 -35.51 -4.24
N SER A 125 -13.34 -35.92 -4.18
CA SER A 125 -12.18 -35.09 -4.51
C SER A 125 -11.15 -35.88 -5.31
N ASP A 126 -10.25 -35.15 -5.95
CA ASP A 126 -9.09 -35.65 -6.71
C ASP A 126 -7.87 -35.95 -5.81
N GLY A 127 -7.96 -35.64 -4.53
CA GLY A 127 -6.90 -35.85 -3.54
C GLY A 127 -5.81 -34.79 -3.51
N SER A 128 -5.88 -33.75 -4.35
CA SER A 128 -4.83 -32.71 -4.51
C SER A 128 -4.76 -31.71 -3.35
N GLY A 129 -5.71 -31.75 -2.41
CA GLY A 129 -5.76 -30.87 -1.24
C GLY A 129 -6.19 -29.42 -1.53
N GLU A 130 -6.27 -29.01 -2.79
CA GLU A 130 -6.61 -27.64 -3.20
C GLU A 130 -8.02 -27.48 -3.79
N GLY A 131 -8.76 -28.57 -3.95
CA GLY A 131 -10.14 -28.56 -4.47
C GLY A 131 -11.21 -28.60 -3.39
N GLU A 132 -12.18 -27.67 -3.44
CA GLU A 132 -13.45 -27.83 -2.75
C GLU A 132 -14.17 -29.03 -3.38
N GLY A 133 -14.29 -30.13 -2.63
CA GLY A 133 -14.88 -31.37 -3.13
C GLY A 133 -16.32 -31.16 -3.60
N SER A 134 -16.77 -31.95 -4.58
CA SER A 134 -18.15 -31.91 -5.04
C SER A 134 -19.03 -32.91 -4.30
N MET A 135 -20.26 -32.51 -3.98
CA MET A 135 -21.23 -33.39 -3.31
C MET A 135 -21.71 -34.47 -4.29
N VAL A 136 -21.77 -35.71 -3.82
CA VAL A 136 -22.19 -36.88 -4.59
C VAL A 136 -23.17 -37.74 -3.79
N GLU A 137 -23.76 -38.74 -4.44
CA GLU A 137 -24.67 -39.69 -3.80
C GLU A 137 -23.99 -40.46 -2.65
N GLU A 138 -24.72 -40.66 -1.56
CA GLU A 138 -24.22 -41.27 -0.32
C GLU A 138 -23.69 -42.70 -0.51
N GLU A 139 -24.23 -43.44 -1.49
CA GLU A 139 -23.82 -44.82 -1.81
C GLU A 139 -22.34 -44.92 -2.18
N LEU A 140 -21.77 -43.88 -2.79
CA LEU A 140 -20.35 -43.82 -3.16
C LEU A 140 -19.43 -43.77 -1.94
N CYS A 141 -19.93 -43.26 -0.81
CA CYS A 141 -19.23 -43.29 0.47
C CYS A 141 -19.61 -44.50 1.35
N GLY A 142 -20.56 -45.36 0.93
CA GLY A 142 -21.10 -46.45 1.75
C GLY A 142 -20.07 -47.51 2.17
N GLY A 143 -18.96 -47.63 1.45
CA GLY A 143 -17.84 -48.52 1.78
C GLY A 143 -16.78 -47.93 2.70
N LEU A 144 -16.89 -46.66 3.10
CA LEU A 144 -15.93 -45.99 3.98
C LEU A 144 -16.38 -46.04 5.44
N GLU A 145 -15.42 -46.07 6.36
CA GLU A 145 -15.70 -45.82 7.77
C GLU A 145 -16.32 -44.41 7.93
N LEU A 146 -17.41 -44.33 8.70
CA LEU A 146 -18.06 -43.07 9.04
C LEU A 146 -17.13 -42.26 9.97
N ALA A 147 -16.34 -41.38 9.36
CA ALA A 147 -15.47 -40.45 10.07
C ALA A 147 -15.40 -39.11 9.33
N VAL A 148 -15.45 -38.01 10.07
CA VAL A 148 -15.26 -36.65 9.55
C VAL A 148 -14.02 -36.06 10.22
N ASN A 149 -13.05 -35.57 9.46
CA ASN A 149 -11.79 -35.02 10.00
C ASN A 149 -11.03 -35.97 10.94
N ARG A 150 -11.10 -37.28 10.70
CA ARG A 150 -10.55 -38.37 11.55
C ARG A 150 -11.33 -38.62 12.85
N ASP A 151 -12.37 -37.84 13.12
CA ASP A 151 -13.27 -38.08 14.23
C ASP A 151 -14.29 -39.14 13.85
N LYS A 152 -14.25 -40.26 14.58
CA LYS A 152 -15.23 -41.35 14.45
C LYS A 152 -16.54 -41.06 15.18
N LEU A 153 -16.55 -40.04 16.05
CA LEU A 153 -17.75 -39.64 16.79
C LEU A 153 -18.56 -38.66 15.93
N ILE A 154 -19.62 -39.15 15.31
CA ILE A 154 -20.50 -38.32 14.49
C ILE A 154 -21.51 -37.58 15.36
N ILE A 155 -21.46 -36.24 15.34
CA ILE A 155 -22.39 -35.38 16.08
C ILE A 155 -23.39 -34.80 15.08
N LEU A 156 -24.61 -35.35 15.06
CA LEU A 156 -25.71 -34.91 14.19
C LEU A 156 -26.73 -34.02 14.89
N LYS A 157 -26.69 -33.98 16.22
CA LYS A 157 -27.60 -33.22 17.06
C LYS A 157 -26.82 -32.41 18.08
N GLU A 158 -27.27 -31.20 18.32
CA GLU A 158 -26.66 -30.31 19.30
C GLU A 158 -27.72 -29.43 19.95
N THR A 159 -27.51 -29.09 21.21
CA THR A 159 -28.34 -28.13 21.93
C THR A 159 -28.07 -26.73 21.42
N CYS A 160 -29.12 -25.96 21.23
CA CYS A 160 -29.04 -24.54 20.84
C CYS A 160 -30.00 -23.73 21.71
N VAL A 161 -29.84 -22.42 21.71
CA VAL A 161 -30.73 -21.51 22.43
C VAL A 161 -31.29 -20.52 21.42
N LEU A 162 -32.62 -20.51 21.28
CA LEU A 162 -33.35 -19.54 20.48
C LEU A 162 -33.70 -18.34 21.38
N PRO A 163 -33.31 -17.11 21.04
CA PRO A 163 -33.53 -15.97 21.92
C PRO A 163 -35.04 -15.66 22.08
N CYS A 164 -35.47 -15.38 23.32
CA CYS A 164 -36.81 -14.95 23.68
C CYS A 164 -36.97 -13.43 23.63
N PRO A 165 -38.18 -12.94 23.28
CA PRO A 165 -38.49 -11.52 23.37
C PRO A 165 -38.42 -11.05 24.84
N GLY A 166 -37.64 -10.00 25.08
CA GLY A 166 -37.50 -9.38 26.41
C GLY A 166 -36.30 -9.84 27.24
N GLU A 167 -35.59 -10.89 26.83
CA GLU A 167 -34.36 -11.34 27.48
C GLU A 167 -33.11 -10.95 26.68
N CYS A 168 -32.03 -10.69 27.40
CA CYS A 168 -30.73 -10.34 26.82
C CYS A 168 -29.86 -11.57 26.74
N TYR A 169 -29.38 -11.89 25.53
CA TYR A 169 -28.60 -13.10 25.30
C TYR A 169 -27.12 -12.77 25.17
N LEU A 170 -26.32 -13.34 26.05
CA LEU A 170 -24.87 -13.31 25.94
C LEU A 170 -24.43 -14.35 24.92
N MET A 171 -23.75 -13.90 23.88
CA MET A 171 -23.16 -14.76 22.87
C MET A 171 -22.04 -15.60 23.47
N GLU A 172 -21.61 -16.62 22.72
CA GLU A 172 -20.36 -17.31 23.03
C GLU A 172 -19.19 -16.34 23.02
N TRP A 173 -18.22 -16.62 23.88
CA TRP A 173 -16.98 -15.89 23.91
C TRP A 173 -16.29 -15.97 22.54
N SER A 174 -15.77 -14.83 22.07
CA SER A 174 -14.87 -14.84 20.93
C SER A 174 -13.64 -15.71 21.22
N ASP A 175 -12.98 -16.16 20.16
CA ASP A 175 -11.63 -16.66 20.27
C ASP A 175 -10.73 -15.60 20.93
N TRP A 176 -9.68 -16.07 21.62
CA TRP A 176 -8.69 -15.20 22.21
C TRP A 176 -7.94 -14.43 21.12
N SER A 177 -7.78 -13.12 21.33
CA SER A 177 -6.93 -12.32 20.45
C SER A 177 -5.50 -12.87 20.43
N PRO A 178 -4.73 -12.59 19.37
CA PRO A 178 -3.28 -12.72 19.42
C PRO A 178 -2.72 -12.01 20.67
N CYS A 179 -1.62 -12.54 21.19
CA CYS A 179 -0.95 -11.97 22.36
C CYS A 179 -0.40 -10.58 21.99
N LEU A 180 -0.89 -9.55 22.69
CA LEU A 180 -0.51 -8.16 22.45
C LEU A 180 0.45 -7.70 23.55
N SER A 181 1.59 -7.14 23.16
CA SER A 181 2.52 -6.52 24.10
C SER A 181 2.31 -5.00 24.17
N VAL A 182 2.15 -4.45 25.38
CA VAL A 182 1.98 -3.00 25.60
C VAL A 182 3.36 -2.36 25.71
N CYS A 183 3.88 -1.87 24.58
CA CYS A 183 5.26 -1.39 24.49
C CYS A 183 5.29 0.14 24.55
N ALA A 184 5.27 0.69 25.77
CA ALA A 184 5.48 2.11 25.98
C ALA A 184 6.97 2.44 25.77
N LYS A 185 7.33 3.02 24.63
CA LYS A 185 8.69 3.56 24.40
C LYS A 185 8.99 4.62 25.46
N GLY A 186 9.83 4.29 26.44
CA GLY A 186 10.46 5.26 27.35
C GLY A 186 10.11 5.15 28.84
N ALA A 187 9.21 4.27 29.26
CA ALA A 187 8.98 3.96 30.67
C ALA A 187 9.39 2.52 30.90
N GLY A 188 10.44 2.26 31.67
CA GLY A 188 10.93 0.92 32.02
C GLY A 188 9.96 0.14 32.92
N VAL A 189 8.72 0.00 32.47
CA VAL A 189 7.61 -0.67 33.12
C VAL A 189 7.07 -1.68 32.12
N ASP A 190 7.48 -2.94 32.27
CA ASP A 190 6.95 -4.06 31.50
C ASP A 190 5.55 -4.38 32.01
N PHE A 191 4.50 -3.93 31.30
CA PHE A 191 3.11 -4.25 31.65
C PHE A 191 2.71 -5.70 31.35
N GLY A 192 3.66 -6.52 30.87
CA GLY A 192 3.40 -7.87 30.39
C GLY A 192 2.57 -7.87 29.10
N SER A 193 2.54 -9.00 28.42
CA SER A 193 1.66 -9.18 27.27
C SER A 193 0.31 -9.77 27.68
N VAL A 194 -0.75 -9.37 26.98
CA VAL A 194 -2.14 -9.66 27.33
C VAL A 194 -2.90 -10.16 26.11
N GLN A 195 -3.75 -11.17 26.29
CA GLN A 195 -4.79 -11.55 25.34
C GLN A 195 -6.15 -11.07 25.84
N VAL A 196 -7.01 -10.68 24.92
CA VAL A 196 -8.36 -10.20 25.21
C VAL A 196 -9.35 -11.03 24.39
N ARG A 197 -10.51 -11.32 24.96
CA ARG A 197 -11.68 -11.83 24.22
C ARG A 197 -12.91 -11.08 24.69
N SER A 198 -13.94 -11.05 23.85
CA SER A 198 -15.20 -10.39 24.18
C SER A 198 -16.38 -11.27 23.79
N ARG A 199 -17.54 -11.01 24.39
CA ARG A 199 -18.80 -11.64 24.00
C ARG A 199 -19.85 -10.56 23.80
N ALA A 200 -20.56 -10.61 22.68
CA ALA A 200 -21.61 -9.65 22.39
C ALA A 200 -22.88 -9.95 23.18
N VAL A 201 -23.67 -8.92 23.46
CA VAL A 201 -25.03 -9.07 23.97
C VAL A 201 -26.00 -8.85 22.82
N MET A 202 -26.85 -9.82 22.54
CA MET A 202 -27.92 -9.70 21.56
C MET A 202 -29.25 -9.43 22.25
N ALA A 203 -29.93 -8.38 21.79
CA ALA A 203 -31.32 -8.09 22.11
C ALA A 203 -32.16 -8.22 20.83
N GLN A 204 -33.28 -8.93 20.91
CA GLN A 204 -34.15 -9.15 19.75
C GLN A 204 -34.95 -7.89 19.38
N GLU A 205 -35.28 -7.06 20.37
CA GLU A 205 -36.00 -5.81 20.20
C GLU A 205 -35.03 -4.64 20.46
N PRO A 206 -34.91 -3.65 19.57
CA PRO A 206 -34.00 -2.50 19.76
C PRO A 206 -34.35 -1.68 21.02
N GLU A 207 -35.62 -1.70 21.44
CA GLU A 207 -36.08 -1.02 22.65
C GLU A 207 -35.52 -1.66 23.94
N ASN A 208 -35.21 -2.96 23.91
CA ASN A 208 -34.68 -3.71 25.05
C ASN A 208 -33.15 -3.65 25.15
N VAL A 209 -32.46 -3.11 24.14
CA VAL A 209 -30.99 -2.98 24.15
C VAL A 209 -30.51 -2.17 25.36
N GLN A 210 -31.26 -1.14 25.77
CA GLN A 210 -30.91 -0.32 26.94
C GLN A 210 -31.12 -1.03 28.27
N LEU A 211 -31.89 -2.12 28.31
CA LEU A 211 -32.13 -2.94 29.49
C LEU A 211 -31.10 -4.08 29.61
N CYS A 212 -30.30 -4.30 28.56
CA CYS A 212 -29.30 -5.35 28.53
C CYS A 212 -28.01 -4.92 29.21
N PRO A 213 -27.27 -5.89 29.79
CA PRO A 213 -25.90 -5.62 30.25
C PRO A 213 -25.04 -5.19 29.05
N ASP A 214 -24.05 -4.35 29.34
CA ASP A 214 -23.05 -3.95 28.36
C ASP A 214 -22.23 -5.16 27.86
N GLN A 215 -21.55 -4.99 26.73
CA GLN A 215 -20.65 -5.99 26.18
C GLN A 215 -19.56 -6.37 27.20
N ASP A 216 -19.45 -7.66 27.50
CA ASP A 216 -18.43 -8.19 28.40
C ASP A 216 -17.12 -8.47 27.65
N TRP A 217 -16.01 -8.19 28.32
CA TRP A 217 -14.67 -8.52 27.88
C TRP A 217 -13.84 -9.05 29.04
N GLU A 218 -12.89 -9.93 28.74
CA GLU A 218 -11.93 -10.42 29.72
C GLU A 218 -10.52 -10.41 29.16
N SER A 219 -9.54 -10.30 30.05
CA SER A 219 -8.13 -10.24 29.71
C SER A 219 -7.32 -11.25 30.52
N ARG A 220 -6.29 -11.81 29.91
CA ARG A 220 -5.35 -12.73 30.57
C ARG A 220 -3.91 -12.46 30.15
N PRO A 221 -2.91 -12.70 31.04
CA PRO A 221 -1.51 -12.57 30.68
C PRO A 221 -1.07 -13.67 29.69
N CYS A 222 -0.11 -13.37 28.83
CA CYS A 222 0.54 -14.27 27.89
C CYS A 222 2.04 -13.93 27.78
N THR A 223 2.86 -14.81 27.20
CA THR A 223 4.34 -14.71 27.20
C THR A 223 4.97 -14.27 25.87
N ASP A 224 4.24 -14.36 24.75
CA ASP A 224 4.78 -14.14 23.40
C ASP A 224 4.00 -13.05 22.65
N GLY A 225 4.03 -11.82 23.16
CA GLY A 225 3.27 -10.70 22.60
C GLY A 225 4.06 -9.87 21.60
N GLU A 226 3.45 -9.53 20.47
CA GLU A 226 4.04 -8.59 19.51
C GLU A 226 3.70 -7.14 19.88
N CYS A 227 4.68 -6.25 19.76
CA CYS A 227 4.49 -4.81 19.93
C CYS A 227 4.01 -4.21 18.60
N PHE A 228 2.83 -3.59 18.60
CA PHE A 228 2.39 -2.83 17.44
C PHE A 228 2.54 -1.32 17.67
N GLU A 229 2.83 -0.60 16.59
CA GLU A 229 2.80 0.86 16.59
C GLU A 229 1.44 1.37 16.12
N TYR A 230 0.97 2.47 16.72
CA TYR A 230 -0.33 3.06 16.44
C TYR A 230 -0.12 4.44 15.80
N LYS A 231 -0.77 4.69 14.65
CA LYS A 231 -0.69 5.95 13.90
C LYS A 231 -2.08 6.48 13.59
N TRP A 232 -2.24 7.80 13.67
CA TRP A 232 -3.45 8.48 13.21
C TRP A 232 -3.50 8.53 11.69
N MET A 233 -4.65 8.18 11.14
CA MET A 233 -5.00 8.24 9.72
C MET A 233 -6.20 9.18 9.53
N SER A 234 -6.33 9.81 8.36
CA SER A 234 -7.44 10.71 8.03
C SER A 234 -7.99 10.43 6.64
N SER A 235 -9.31 10.53 6.48
CA SER A 235 -9.98 10.38 5.19
C SER A 235 -9.75 11.61 4.31
N THR A 236 -10.17 11.52 3.04
CA THR A 236 -10.39 12.72 2.24
C THR A 236 -11.44 13.61 2.91
N TRP A 237 -11.36 14.92 2.65
CA TRP A 237 -12.31 15.88 3.16
C TRP A 237 -13.70 15.64 2.56
N SER A 238 -14.72 15.68 3.41
CA SER A 238 -16.15 15.65 3.05
C SER A 238 -16.78 16.96 3.50
N GLY A 239 -16.79 17.94 2.60
CA GLY A 239 -17.23 19.30 2.92
C GLY A 239 -16.36 19.96 3.99
N SER A 240 -16.96 20.28 5.14
CA SER A 240 -16.26 20.93 6.27
C SER A 240 -15.65 19.96 7.29
N SER A 241 -15.72 18.63 7.06
CA SER A 241 -15.24 17.64 8.03
C SER A 241 -14.49 16.48 7.37
N ARG A 242 -13.62 15.81 8.13
CA ARG A 242 -12.96 14.57 7.73
C ARG A 242 -12.94 13.57 8.87
N VAL A 243 -12.96 12.29 8.53
CA VAL A 243 -12.95 11.21 9.52
C VAL A 243 -11.49 10.87 9.83
N THR A 244 -11.14 10.88 11.11
CA THR A 244 -9.84 10.38 11.58
C THR A 244 -10.03 9.02 12.26
N TRP A 245 -9.10 8.09 12.04
CA TRP A 245 -9.10 6.79 12.70
C TRP A 245 -7.68 6.41 13.12
N CYS A 246 -7.56 5.54 14.10
CA CYS A 246 -6.26 5.01 14.52
C CYS A 246 -5.99 3.72 13.74
N GLN A 247 -4.85 3.62 13.09
CA GLN A 247 -4.40 2.42 12.38
C GLN A 247 -3.17 1.84 13.06
N ARG A 248 -3.20 0.54 13.29
CA ARG A 248 -2.10 -0.24 13.85
C ARG A 248 -1.13 -0.66 12.74
N SER A 249 0.12 -0.95 13.08
CA SER A 249 1.19 -1.25 12.12
C SER A 249 0.96 -2.47 11.22
N ASP A 250 0.01 -3.34 11.56
CA ASP A 250 -0.47 -4.46 10.74
C ASP A 250 -1.63 -4.08 9.79
N GLY A 251 -2.02 -2.81 9.76
CA GLY A 251 -3.06 -2.28 8.89
C GLY A 251 -4.47 -2.31 9.47
N LEU A 252 -4.66 -2.83 10.69
CA LEU A 252 -5.97 -2.88 11.35
C LEU A 252 -6.38 -1.53 11.92
N ASN A 253 -7.62 -1.12 11.64
CA ASN A 253 -8.21 0.09 12.20
C ASN A 253 -8.76 -0.21 13.60
N VAL A 254 -8.31 0.55 14.59
CA VAL A 254 -8.68 0.38 15.99
C VAL A 254 -9.37 1.63 16.52
N THR A 255 -10.30 1.46 17.46
CA THR A 255 -11.06 2.55 18.10
C THR A 255 -10.31 3.20 19.27
N GLY A 256 -9.12 2.69 19.64
CA GLY A 256 -8.29 3.23 20.72
C GLY A 256 -6.82 2.77 20.64
N GLY A 257 -5.95 3.34 21.46
CA GLY A 257 -4.52 2.99 21.54
C GLY A 257 -3.56 3.99 20.88
N CYS A 258 -4.06 4.92 20.07
CA CYS A 258 -3.26 6.07 19.62
C CYS A 258 -2.99 7.01 20.81
N PRO A 259 -1.75 7.54 20.96
CA PRO A 259 -1.39 8.40 22.07
C PRO A 259 -2.28 9.66 22.11
N PRO A 260 -2.63 10.18 23.30
CA PRO A 260 -3.46 11.37 23.49
C PRO A 260 -2.74 12.68 23.12
N ILE A 261 -1.61 12.61 22.39
CA ILE A 261 -1.14 13.78 21.64
C ILE A 261 -2.26 14.05 20.66
N ASN A 262 -2.99 15.14 20.92
CA ASN A 262 -4.17 15.58 20.19
C ASN A 262 -4.10 15.09 18.74
N PRO A 263 -5.16 14.45 18.19
CA PRO A 263 -5.25 14.25 16.75
C PRO A 263 -4.84 15.58 16.12
N PRO A 264 -3.91 15.62 15.14
CA PRO A 264 -3.23 16.86 14.76
C PRO A 264 -4.25 17.98 14.53
N GLY A 265 -4.43 18.84 15.54
CA GLY A 265 -5.56 19.76 15.71
C GLY A 265 -6.93 19.09 15.95
N ASP A 266 -7.50 19.23 17.14
CA ASP A 266 -8.97 19.29 17.28
C ASP A 266 -9.57 20.44 16.42
N ASP A 267 -8.72 21.38 15.97
CA ASP A 267 -8.98 22.40 14.95
C ASP A 267 -8.92 21.88 13.49
N ASN A 268 -8.64 20.58 13.26
CA ASN A 268 -8.33 20.03 11.93
C ASN A 268 -9.34 18.96 11.46
N ASN A 269 -10.43 18.79 12.20
CA ASN A 269 -11.57 17.96 11.82
C ASN A 269 -12.81 18.79 11.45
N SER A 270 -12.78 20.10 11.73
CA SER A 270 -13.80 21.07 11.37
C SER A 270 -13.10 22.33 10.85
N CYS A 271 -13.55 22.86 9.73
CA CYS A 271 -13.07 24.14 9.23
C CYS A 271 -13.64 25.27 10.07
N ASP A 272 -12.79 26.19 10.52
CA ASP A 272 -13.22 27.40 11.23
C ASP A 272 -12.70 28.64 10.48
N PRO A 273 -13.56 29.42 9.81
CA PRO A 273 -15.02 29.29 9.72
C PRO A 273 -15.48 28.13 8.79
N PRO A 274 -16.68 27.56 9.01
CA PRO A 274 -17.20 26.44 8.22
C PRO A 274 -17.43 26.83 6.75
N CYS A 275 -17.01 25.95 5.84
CA CYS A 275 -17.25 26.10 4.40
C CYS A 275 -18.70 25.74 4.05
N GLN A 276 -19.59 26.71 4.17
CA GLN A 276 -21.00 26.55 3.80
C GLN A 276 -21.32 27.05 2.38
N MET A 277 -20.37 27.73 1.72
CA MET A 277 -20.59 28.38 0.43
C MET A 277 -20.26 27.44 -0.75
N PRO A 278 -21.03 27.50 -1.86
CA PRO A 278 -20.72 26.72 -3.06
C PRO A 278 -19.39 27.16 -3.68
N MET A 279 -18.62 26.21 -4.21
CA MET A 279 -17.27 26.44 -4.78
C MET A 279 -16.25 26.91 -3.72
N SER A 280 -16.45 26.49 -2.46
CA SER A 280 -15.47 26.66 -1.37
C SER A 280 -14.98 25.30 -0.87
N PHE A 281 -13.69 25.24 -0.52
CA PHE A 281 -13.03 24.05 -0.01
C PHE A 281 -12.22 24.39 1.24
N CYS A 282 -12.00 23.38 2.07
CA CYS A 282 -11.20 23.53 3.27
C CYS A 282 -9.76 23.11 3.03
N THR A 283 -8.83 23.98 3.40
CA THR A 283 -7.39 23.73 3.26
C THR A 283 -6.87 22.77 4.34
N GLU A 284 -5.68 22.19 4.13
CA GLU A 284 -4.98 21.37 5.15
C GLU A 284 -4.72 22.13 6.47
N ALA A 285 -4.82 23.47 6.44
CA ALA A 285 -4.69 24.34 7.60
C ALA A 285 -6.02 24.66 8.31
N GLY A 286 -7.15 24.06 7.89
CA GLY A 286 -8.47 24.27 8.51
C GLY A 286 -9.17 25.56 8.10
N VAL A 287 -8.65 26.29 7.11
CA VAL A 287 -9.19 27.57 6.63
C VAL A 287 -10.02 27.36 5.37
N CYS A 288 -11.21 27.96 5.32
CA CYS A 288 -12.09 27.93 4.16
C CYS A 288 -11.61 28.87 3.04
N MET A 289 -11.43 28.35 1.82
CA MET A 289 -10.99 29.11 0.64
C MET A 289 -11.88 28.81 -0.57
N CYS A 290 -11.86 29.67 -1.59
CA CYS A 290 -12.56 29.43 -2.86
C CYS A 290 -11.76 28.50 -3.78
N GLU A 291 -12.45 27.65 -4.53
CA GLU A 291 -11.87 26.78 -5.55
C GLU A 291 -11.18 27.57 -6.68
N GLU A 292 -10.27 26.91 -7.42
CA GLU A 292 -9.54 27.53 -8.51
C GLU A 292 -10.48 28.18 -9.55
N GLY A 293 -10.25 29.46 -9.87
CA GLY A 293 -11.08 30.24 -10.78
C GLY A 293 -12.09 31.18 -10.09
N TYR A 294 -12.20 31.13 -8.76
CA TYR A 294 -13.03 32.02 -7.96
C TYR A 294 -12.19 32.85 -6.98
N THR A 295 -12.60 34.10 -6.74
CA THR A 295 -12.07 34.99 -5.70
C THR A 295 -12.99 35.07 -4.51
N GLU A 296 -12.38 35.13 -3.34
CA GLU A 296 -12.99 35.32 -2.04
C GLU A 296 -13.57 36.72 -1.87
N VAL A 297 -14.88 36.81 -1.64
CA VAL A 297 -15.54 38.02 -1.16
C VAL A 297 -15.73 37.87 0.35
N ILE A 298 -15.07 38.73 1.11
CA ILE A 298 -15.02 38.65 2.57
C ILE A 298 -16.06 39.64 3.15
N SER A 299 -16.84 39.17 4.13
CA SER A 299 -17.82 39.98 4.86
C SER A 299 -17.13 40.99 5.79
N SER A 300 -17.88 41.97 6.31
CA SER A 300 -17.37 42.96 7.26
C SER A 300 -16.84 42.36 8.57
N SER A 301 -17.24 41.12 8.89
CA SER A 301 -16.74 40.32 10.02
C SER A 301 -15.45 39.54 9.73
N GLY A 302 -14.89 39.63 8.52
CA GLY A 302 -13.68 38.91 8.13
C GLY A 302 -13.90 37.44 7.73
N GLN A 303 -15.16 36.99 7.62
CA GLN A 303 -15.52 35.64 7.16
C GLN A 303 -15.83 35.62 5.65
N LEU A 304 -15.60 34.47 5.00
CA LEU A 304 -15.91 34.28 3.59
C LEU A 304 -17.43 34.37 3.35
N ASP A 305 -17.87 35.38 2.61
CA ASP A 305 -19.29 35.65 2.31
C ASP A 305 -19.76 34.84 1.10
N HIS A 306 -19.02 34.91 -0.02
CA HIS A 306 -19.27 34.08 -1.21
C HIS A 306 -18.06 34.07 -2.17
N CYS A 307 -18.00 33.06 -3.02
CA CYS A 307 -16.97 32.91 -4.05
C CYS A 307 -17.47 33.48 -5.38
N THR A 308 -16.80 34.49 -5.93
CA THR A 308 -17.15 35.09 -7.23
C THR A 308 -16.16 34.69 -8.31
N PRO A 309 -16.60 34.37 -9.54
CA PRO A 309 -15.69 33.99 -10.61
C PRO A 309 -14.75 35.16 -10.94
N ILE A 310 -13.46 34.85 -11.11
CA ILE A 310 -12.45 35.87 -11.42
C ILE A 310 -12.76 36.49 -12.80
N PRO A 311 -13.04 37.80 -12.90
CA PRO A 311 -13.33 38.42 -14.18
C PRO A 311 -12.08 38.43 -15.07
N ILE A 312 -12.14 37.70 -16.19
CA ILE A 312 -11.07 37.69 -17.19
C ILE A 312 -11.19 38.98 -18.02
N LEU A 313 -10.17 39.83 -17.95
CA LEU A 313 -10.08 41.00 -18.83
C LEU A 313 -9.42 40.60 -20.15
N GLU A 314 -10.20 40.36 -21.19
CA GLU A 314 -9.67 40.28 -22.55
C GLU A 314 -9.31 41.69 -23.04
N ILE A 315 -8.01 42.00 -23.12
CA ILE A 315 -7.53 43.21 -23.79
C ILE A 315 -7.37 42.86 -25.27
N PRO A 316 -8.12 43.48 -26.20
CA PRO A 316 -7.95 43.20 -27.62
C PRO A 316 -6.54 43.63 -28.06
N THR A 317 -5.77 42.68 -28.58
CA THR A 317 -4.48 42.93 -29.20
C THR A 317 -4.70 43.85 -30.42
N ALA A 318 -3.82 44.84 -30.61
CA ALA A 318 -3.94 45.86 -31.65
C ALA A 318 -4.10 45.26 -33.06
N GLY A 319 -5.34 45.24 -33.55
CA GLY A 319 -5.69 44.69 -34.87
C GLY A 319 -7.17 44.84 -35.23
N ASP A 320 -8.08 44.90 -34.25
CA ASP A 320 -9.52 44.94 -34.53
C ASP A 320 -10.07 46.37 -34.50
N LYS A 321 -10.31 46.92 -35.70
CA LYS A 321 -11.10 48.15 -35.89
C LYS A 321 -12.59 47.83 -35.77
N LYS A 322 -13.16 47.92 -34.58
CA LYS A 322 -14.55 48.31 -34.36
C LYS A 322 -14.75 48.71 -32.90
N THR A 323 -15.47 49.81 -32.72
CA THR A 323 -15.81 50.44 -31.44
C THR A 323 -16.79 49.55 -30.66
N ASP A 324 -16.27 48.58 -29.90
CA ASP A 324 -17.08 47.79 -28.98
C ASP A 324 -16.74 48.15 -27.54
N VAL A 325 -17.79 48.48 -26.79
CA VAL A 325 -17.78 48.84 -25.37
C VAL A 325 -17.10 47.72 -24.57
N LYS A 326 -16.19 48.10 -23.65
CA LYS A 326 -15.61 47.21 -22.63
C LYS A 326 -16.73 46.43 -21.94
N THR A 327 -16.95 45.18 -22.33
CA THR A 327 -17.83 44.26 -21.61
C THR A 327 -16.92 43.30 -20.85
N SER A 328 -16.77 43.54 -19.55
CA SER A 328 -16.23 42.54 -18.63
C SER A 328 -17.24 41.41 -18.55
N ARG A 329 -16.95 40.27 -19.18
CA ARG A 329 -17.80 39.08 -19.08
C ARG A 329 -17.18 38.11 -18.08
N ALA A 330 -17.90 37.80 -17.00
CA ALA A 330 -17.55 36.69 -16.12
C ALA A 330 -17.89 35.39 -16.85
N ILE A 331 -16.91 34.50 -17.04
CA ILE A 331 -17.10 33.18 -17.64
C ILE A 331 -17.13 32.14 -16.51
N ASN A 332 -18.15 31.28 -16.51
CA ASN A 332 -18.29 30.17 -15.56
C ASN A 332 -17.29 29.05 -15.97
N PRO A 333 -16.43 28.53 -15.08
CA PRO A 333 -15.32 27.64 -15.46
C PRO A 333 -15.75 26.22 -15.88
N THR A 334 -17.02 25.83 -15.70
CA THR A 334 -17.49 24.46 -15.95
C THR A 334 -17.70 24.12 -17.43
N LEU A 335 -17.29 24.97 -18.37
CA LEU A 335 -17.30 24.65 -19.80
C LEU A 335 -15.91 24.17 -20.24
N PRO A 336 -15.76 22.92 -20.72
CA PRO A 336 -14.49 22.43 -21.21
C PRO A 336 -14.04 23.30 -22.38
N ALA A 337 -12.78 23.74 -22.32
CA ALA A 337 -12.14 24.56 -23.35
C ALA A 337 -12.17 23.82 -24.70
N THR A 338 -13.12 24.18 -25.55
CA THR A 338 -13.08 23.80 -26.96
C THR A 338 -11.88 24.51 -27.57
N ILE A 339 -10.81 23.74 -27.81
CA ILE A 339 -9.64 24.18 -28.56
C ILE A 339 -10.13 24.59 -29.96
N GLN A 340 -10.30 25.90 -30.17
CA GLN A 340 -10.32 26.47 -31.51
C GLN A 340 -8.90 26.93 -31.86
N PRO A 341 -8.36 26.50 -33.02
CA PRO A 341 -6.97 26.76 -33.38
C PRO A 341 -6.83 28.21 -33.84
N GLY A 342 -5.89 28.97 -33.26
CA GLY A 342 -5.43 30.23 -33.84
C GLY A 342 -5.26 31.45 -32.93
N ARG A 343 -5.47 31.35 -31.60
CA ARG A 343 -5.27 32.48 -30.67
C ARG A 343 -4.24 32.15 -29.59
N THR A 344 -2.97 32.36 -29.89
CA THR A 344 -1.87 32.34 -28.90
C THR A 344 -1.78 33.68 -28.16
N GLY A 345 -2.76 33.95 -27.29
CA GLY A 345 -2.67 35.03 -26.31
C GLY A 345 -2.32 34.47 -24.94
N ARG A 346 -1.10 34.69 -24.43
CA ARG A 346 -0.79 34.44 -23.02
C ARG A 346 -1.51 35.51 -22.19
N THR A 347 -2.55 35.12 -21.47
CA THR A 347 -3.24 35.97 -20.50
C THR A 347 -2.35 36.09 -19.25
N TRP A 348 -2.04 37.31 -18.84
CA TRP A 348 -1.28 37.60 -17.61
C TRP A 348 -2.25 38.19 -16.58
N TYR A 349 -2.24 37.66 -15.36
CA TYR A 349 -3.03 38.17 -14.23
C TYR A 349 -2.14 39.02 -13.32
N LEU A 350 -2.60 40.23 -12.99
CA LEU A 350 -1.96 41.10 -12.00
C LEU A 350 -2.71 40.96 -10.68
N GLN A 351 -2.15 40.20 -9.74
CA GLN A 351 -2.68 40.09 -8.38
C GLN A 351 -1.71 40.79 -7.41
N PRO A 352 -2.00 42.04 -7.00
CA PRO A 352 -1.07 42.86 -6.22
C PRO A 352 -0.95 42.43 -4.75
N PHE A 353 -1.92 41.68 -4.22
CA PHE A 353 -1.91 41.16 -2.86
C PHE A 353 -1.49 39.68 -2.84
N GLY A 354 -0.69 39.31 -1.84
CA GLY A 354 -0.39 37.92 -1.51
C GLY A 354 -1.50 37.28 -0.66
N PRO A 355 -1.45 35.96 -0.46
CA PRO A 355 -2.44 35.22 0.35
C PRO A 355 -2.54 35.74 1.79
N ASP A 356 -1.48 36.39 2.31
CA ASP A 356 -1.45 36.97 3.66
C ASP A 356 -2.10 38.37 3.74
N GLY A 357 -2.78 38.84 2.68
CA GLY A 357 -3.32 40.21 2.58
C GLY A 357 -2.26 41.31 2.44
N LYS A 358 -0.97 40.95 2.40
CA LYS A 358 0.15 41.88 2.24
C LYS A 358 0.45 42.15 0.77
N LEU A 359 0.88 43.38 0.46
CA LEU A 359 1.26 43.78 -0.90
C LEU A 359 2.50 42.99 -1.36
N LYS A 360 2.49 42.42 -2.56
CA LYS A 360 3.63 41.67 -3.10
C LYS A 360 4.83 42.60 -3.31
N MET A 361 6.04 42.10 -3.06
CA MET A 361 7.28 42.90 -3.16
C MET A 361 7.47 43.61 -4.51
N TRP A 362 7.02 43.03 -5.63
CA TRP A 362 7.14 43.66 -6.94
C TRP A 362 6.36 44.97 -7.04
N VAL A 363 5.25 45.11 -6.30
CA VAL A 363 4.44 46.33 -6.26
C VAL A 363 5.18 47.46 -5.57
N TYR A 364 5.90 47.17 -4.48
CA TYR A 364 6.81 48.13 -3.84
C TYR A 364 7.95 48.54 -4.77
N GLY A 365 8.47 47.60 -5.57
CA GLY A 365 9.47 47.88 -6.60
C GLY A 365 8.97 48.85 -7.68
N VAL A 366 7.74 48.67 -8.16
CA VAL A 366 7.11 49.59 -9.13
C VAL A 366 6.87 50.97 -8.51
N ALA A 367 6.38 51.03 -7.26
CA ALA A 367 6.18 52.29 -6.55
C ALA A 367 7.50 53.05 -6.32
N ALA A 368 8.56 52.35 -5.90
CA ALA A 368 9.89 52.93 -5.75
C ALA A 368 10.45 53.42 -7.08
N GLY A 369 10.28 52.64 -8.16
CA GLY A 369 10.68 53.02 -9.51
C GLY A 369 9.96 54.27 -10.00
N ALA A 370 8.65 54.39 -9.78
CA ALA A 370 7.87 55.58 -10.11
C ALA A 370 8.34 56.81 -9.31
N LEU A 371 8.70 56.63 -8.04
CA LEU A 371 9.21 57.69 -7.17
C LEU A 371 10.59 58.18 -7.63
N VAL A 372 11.48 57.26 -8.01
CA VAL A 372 12.78 57.62 -8.62
C VAL A 372 12.60 58.35 -9.94
N LEU A 373 11.67 57.88 -10.79
CA LEU A 373 11.35 58.55 -12.06
C LEU A 373 10.83 59.98 -11.82
N LEU A 374 9.93 60.16 -10.85
CA LEU A 374 9.44 61.48 -10.44
C LEU A 374 10.56 62.39 -9.94
N MET A 375 11.45 61.89 -9.08
CA MET A 375 12.61 62.66 -8.61
C MET A 375 13.53 63.04 -9.77
N PHE A 376 13.71 62.16 -10.75
CA PHE A 376 14.50 62.43 -11.93
C PHE A 376 13.86 63.51 -12.81
N ILE A 377 12.54 63.45 -13.01
CA ILE A 377 11.76 64.46 -13.73
C ILE A 377 11.86 65.82 -13.02
N VAL A 378 11.69 65.86 -11.70
CA VAL A 378 11.81 67.10 -10.89
C VAL A 378 13.24 67.66 -10.96
N SER A 379 14.27 66.80 -10.90
CA SER A 379 15.67 67.21 -11.06
C SER A 379 15.94 67.78 -12.46
N MET A 380 15.40 67.15 -13.51
CA MET A 380 15.54 67.65 -14.87
C MET A 380 14.81 68.98 -15.08
N ILE A 381 13.61 69.15 -14.50
CA ILE A 381 12.90 70.43 -14.47
C ILE A 381 13.73 71.48 -13.71
N TYR A 382 14.29 71.15 -12.56
CA TYR A 382 15.16 72.05 -11.79
C TYR A 382 16.40 72.49 -12.58
N LEU A 383 17.06 71.56 -13.27
CA LEU A 383 18.22 71.86 -14.11
C LEU A 383 17.84 72.69 -15.35
N ALA A 384 16.68 72.43 -15.97
CA ALA A 384 16.16 73.24 -17.07
C ALA A 384 15.75 74.66 -16.62
N CYS A 385 15.28 74.82 -15.38
CA CYS A 385 14.93 76.12 -14.80
C CYS A 385 16.15 76.88 -14.22
N LYS A 386 17.30 76.22 -14.05
CA LYS A 386 18.54 76.85 -13.57
C LYS A 386 19.25 77.61 -14.69
N LYS A 387 18.80 78.84 -14.97
CA LYS A 387 19.45 79.74 -15.93
C LYS A 387 20.93 79.99 -15.56
N PRO A 388 21.89 79.84 -16.48
CA PRO A 388 23.28 80.22 -16.26
C PRO A 388 23.44 81.75 -16.21
N LYS A 389 24.11 82.26 -15.16
CA LYS A 389 24.45 83.69 -14.97
C LYS A 389 25.56 84.13 -15.95
N LYS A 390 25.32 85.18 -16.73
CA LYS A 390 26.34 86.07 -17.33
C LYS A 390 26.25 87.50 -16.72
N PRO A 391 27.33 88.31 -16.68
CA PRO A 391 27.48 89.43 -15.72
C PRO A 391 27.53 90.87 -16.30
N LYS A 392 27.33 91.86 -15.40
CA LYS A 392 27.51 93.35 -15.47
C LYS A 392 26.51 94.13 -16.37
N ARG A 393 25.96 95.30 -16.02
CA ARG A 393 26.47 96.45 -15.24
C ARG A 393 25.32 97.34 -14.69
N GLN A 394 25.44 97.70 -13.40
CA GLN A 394 24.86 98.78 -12.58
C GLN A 394 23.84 99.78 -13.17
N ARG A 395 22.68 99.91 -12.50
CA ARG A 395 21.70 101.00 -12.65
C ARG A 395 21.56 101.71 -11.30
N GLN A 396 21.79 103.03 -11.27
CA GLN A 396 21.64 103.91 -10.12
C GLN A 396 20.28 104.63 -10.21
N MET A 397 19.56 104.62 -9.09
CA MET A 397 18.52 105.56 -8.58
C MET A 397 17.46 106.16 -9.54
N ASN A 398 16.17 106.01 -9.19
CA ASN A 398 15.36 107.05 -8.51
C ASN A 398 13.83 106.80 -8.62
N ASN A 399 13.18 106.84 -7.45
CA ASN A 399 11.94 107.56 -7.10
C ASN A 399 10.73 107.70 -8.06
N ARG A 400 9.55 107.55 -7.43
CA ARG A 400 8.27 108.31 -7.53
C ARG A 400 7.02 107.65 -8.17
N LEU A 401 5.99 107.54 -7.30
CA LEU A 401 4.56 107.88 -7.45
C LEU A 401 3.58 106.93 -8.21
N LYS A 402 2.63 106.39 -7.41
CA LYS A 402 1.15 106.16 -7.58
C LYS A 402 0.44 106.90 -8.76
N PRO A 403 -0.88 106.66 -9.09
CA PRO A 403 -1.88 105.63 -8.67
C PRO A 403 -2.96 105.20 -9.74
N LEU A 404 -3.96 104.38 -9.31
CA LEU A 404 -5.40 104.26 -9.73
C LEU A 404 -5.72 103.78 -11.17
N THR A 405 -6.73 102.94 -11.44
CA THR A 405 -8.18 102.95 -11.10
C THR A 405 -8.77 101.52 -11.10
N LEU A 406 -9.70 101.16 -10.19
CA LEU A 406 -11.18 101.29 -10.28
C LEU A 406 -11.74 100.51 -11.51
N ALA A 407 -12.72 99.61 -11.45
CA ALA A 407 -13.98 99.53 -10.70
C ALA A 407 -14.52 98.08 -10.89
N TYR A 408 -14.97 97.38 -9.85
CA TYR A 408 -16.38 97.24 -9.40
C TYR A 408 -17.02 95.97 -10.02
N ASP A 409 -17.36 94.88 -9.31
CA ASP A 409 -18.16 94.65 -8.09
C ASP A 409 -19.60 94.23 -8.41
N GLY A 410 -20.15 93.33 -7.57
CA GLY A 410 -21.54 92.87 -7.58
C GLY A 410 -21.72 91.46 -8.16
N ASP A 411 -21.69 90.39 -7.35
CA ASP A 411 -22.79 89.85 -6.52
C ASP A 411 -24.06 89.50 -7.30
N ALA A 412 -24.47 88.23 -7.18
CA ALA A 412 -25.81 87.84 -6.71
C ALA A 412 -25.93 86.31 -6.66
N ASP A 413 -26.01 85.81 -5.43
CA ASP A 413 -26.87 84.74 -4.91
C ASP A 413 -27.71 83.91 -5.90
N MET A 414 -27.52 82.58 -5.85
CA MET A 414 -28.53 81.53 -5.59
C MET A 414 -27.98 80.14 -5.90
#